data_AF-A0A7W0A4I6-F1
#
_entry.id   AF-A0A7W0A4I6-F1
#
_cell.length_a   1.000
_cell.length_b   1.000
_cell.length_c   1.000
_cell.angle_alpha   90.00
_cell.angle_beta   90.00
_cell.angle_gamma   90.00
#
_symmetry.space_group_name_H-M   'P 1'
#
loop_
_entity.id
_entity.type
_entity.pdbx_description
1 polymer ?
#
loop_
_entity_poly.entity_id
_entity_poly.type
_entity_poly.pdbx_seq_one_letter_code
_entity_poly.pdbx_strand_id
1 'polypeptide(L)'
;MRTLLGKENLYSRSLRPPHGISANTGSTTETRSPSLSAIESLPPRCAIRHQLRSEHHDKTILAPTSTQAIRERIVSVASGKPNRAASSNFWAVIPAGGSGTRLWPLSRSARPKFLLPLLGRESMLQQTFTRLTELTEPERILVVCGPAHAAAIARQLPTLPSANIIVEPSPIGTGPALALASALIHRVDPRAIMGSFAADHDIVDTETFTRVVRAAIRTARRGDLVTIGITPTKPATSYGYIERTDEVILTHGDDVAYRAARFIEKPDLDRATEFVESGRFLWNAGMFVWRVSALKAELKRLQPDIHEGVRQIAEAWESRDQERVTAQTWSTLPEITIDQGVMEHARRVAVIPAEFGWSDVGDWNGLGELIEQDGLGNSVRGNLLKIETTNSVIWSETGRMVAMVGLDNIIVVDTEDALLVVDRKQSQEVRKVVEQLKASQEDTLS
;
A
#
# COMPACT_ATOMS: atom_id res chain seq x y z
N MET A 1 -66.18 19.21 -11.22
CA MET A 1 -66.90 20.44 -11.60
C MET A 1 -65.86 21.44 -12.06
N ARG A 2 -65.73 21.60 -13.39
CA ARG A 2 -65.00 22.61 -14.21
C ARG A 2 -63.48 22.82 -13.99
N THR A 3 -62.62 23.11 -14.97
CA THR A 3 -62.58 23.07 -16.45
C THR A 3 -61.16 23.56 -16.88
N LEU A 4 -60.49 22.80 -17.75
CA LEU A 4 -59.60 23.12 -18.91
C LEU A 4 -58.56 24.28 -18.91
N LEU A 5 -57.36 23.95 -19.41
CA LEU A 5 -56.70 24.39 -20.68
C LEU A 5 -55.20 24.00 -20.58
N GLY A 6 -54.54 23.23 -21.45
CA GLY A 6 -54.77 22.88 -22.85
C GLY A 6 -53.84 23.69 -23.76
N LYS A 7 -52.74 23.10 -24.25
CA LYS A 7 -52.21 23.25 -25.63
C LYS A 7 -51.02 22.32 -25.92
N GLU A 8 -51.29 21.35 -26.79
CA GLU A 8 -50.35 20.60 -27.60
C GLU A 8 -49.76 21.50 -28.71
N ASN A 9 -48.59 21.11 -29.25
CA ASN A 9 -48.43 21.15 -30.70
C ASN A 9 -47.43 20.10 -31.20
N LEU A 10 -47.89 19.40 -32.24
CA LEU A 10 -47.23 18.35 -32.99
C LEU A 10 -46.23 18.94 -34.00
N TYR A 11 -45.14 18.22 -34.28
CA TYR A 11 -44.59 18.12 -35.63
C TYR A 11 -44.02 16.72 -35.86
N SER A 12 -44.77 15.93 -36.61
CA SER A 12 -44.34 14.72 -37.30
C SER A 12 -43.58 15.08 -38.59
N ARG A 13 -42.50 14.36 -38.92
CA ARG A 13 -42.27 13.86 -40.29
C ARG A 13 -41.16 12.80 -40.34
N SER A 14 -41.58 11.61 -40.72
CA SER A 14 -40.82 10.51 -41.31
C SER A 14 -40.15 10.94 -42.63
N LEU A 15 -38.98 10.39 -42.97
CA LEU A 15 -38.75 9.58 -44.18
C LEU A 15 -37.28 9.14 -44.29
N ARG A 16 -37.11 7.84 -44.58
CA ARG A 16 -35.85 7.13 -44.94
C ARG A 16 -35.69 7.10 -46.49
N PRO A 17 -34.60 6.54 -47.05
CA PRO A 17 -33.71 7.15 -48.06
C PRO A 17 -34.02 6.71 -49.52
N PRO A 18 -33.18 7.07 -50.51
CA PRO A 18 -33.13 6.36 -51.78
C PRO A 18 -31.87 5.47 -51.95
N HIS A 19 -32.12 4.35 -52.65
CA HIS A 19 -31.23 3.46 -53.40
C HIS A 19 -30.32 4.24 -54.40
N GLY A 20 -29.24 3.74 -55.02
CA GLY A 20 -28.64 2.41 -55.22
C GLY A 20 -27.78 2.42 -56.52
N ILE A 21 -26.91 1.41 -56.67
CA ILE A 21 -26.38 0.80 -57.92
C ILE A 21 -25.17 1.47 -58.61
N SER A 22 -24.02 0.77 -58.66
CA SER A 22 -23.56 0.00 -59.84
C SER A 22 -22.14 -0.57 -59.68
N ALA A 23 -21.97 -1.78 -60.21
CA ALA A 23 -20.77 -2.59 -60.31
C ALA A 23 -19.89 -2.26 -61.53
N ASN A 24 -18.62 -2.73 -61.50
CA ASN A 24 -17.81 -3.22 -62.63
C ASN A 24 -16.54 -3.86 -61.99
N THR A 25 -16.30 -5.18 -61.97
CA THR A 25 -15.93 -6.17 -63.02
C THR A 25 -14.62 -5.93 -63.78
N GLY A 26 -13.74 -6.95 -63.71
CA GLY A 26 -12.69 -7.30 -64.68
C GLY A 26 -11.29 -6.75 -64.36
N SER A 27 -10.18 -7.48 -64.47
CA SER A 27 -9.94 -8.84 -64.95
C SER A 27 -8.46 -9.22 -64.69
N THR A 28 -8.24 -10.48 -64.31
CA THR A 28 -7.16 -11.40 -64.71
C THR A 28 -5.80 -10.87 -65.22
N THR A 29 -4.71 -11.42 -64.65
CA THR A 29 -3.69 -12.14 -65.42
C THR A 29 -2.92 -13.11 -64.51
N GLU A 30 -2.94 -14.40 -64.90
CA GLU A 30 -2.01 -15.44 -64.48
C GLU A 30 -0.57 -15.10 -64.87
N THR A 31 0.44 -15.59 -64.14
CA THR A 31 1.56 -16.35 -64.75
C THR A 31 2.48 -16.99 -63.71
N ARG A 32 2.51 -18.33 -63.77
CA ARG A 32 3.63 -19.30 -63.68
C ARG A 32 4.84 -19.04 -62.76
N SER A 33 5.11 -20.08 -61.97
CA SER A 33 6.38 -20.45 -61.32
C SER A 33 7.61 -20.37 -62.24
N PRO A 34 8.81 -20.31 -61.64
CA PRO A 34 9.67 -21.49 -61.74
C PRO A 34 10.38 -21.86 -60.42
N SER A 35 10.59 -23.17 -60.28
CA SER A 35 11.54 -23.81 -59.36
C SER A 35 12.98 -23.42 -59.68
N LEU A 36 13.84 -23.32 -58.66
CA LEU A 36 15.21 -23.85 -58.70
C LEU A 36 15.82 -23.94 -57.30
N SER A 37 16.44 -25.09 -57.10
CA SER A 37 17.27 -25.58 -56.01
C SER A 37 18.51 -24.72 -55.72
N ALA A 38 18.90 -24.63 -54.45
CA ALA A 38 20.21 -25.00 -53.90
C ALA A 38 20.41 -24.30 -52.54
N ILE A 39 20.85 -25.07 -51.53
CA ILE A 39 21.96 -24.76 -50.61
C ILE A 39 22.08 -25.96 -49.65
N GLU A 40 23.09 -26.79 -49.94
CA GLU A 40 23.83 -27.63 -48.98
C GLU A 40 24.53 -26.68 -47.98
N SER A 41 24.76 -26.94 -46.69
CA SER A 41 25.37 -28.11 -46.07
C SER A 41 25.45 -27.84 -44.55
N LEU A 42 25.12 -28.84 -43.74
CA LEU A 42 25.51 -28.97 -42.33
C LEU A 42 26.59 -30.04 -42.23
N PRO A 43 27.55 -29.93 -41.31
CA PRO A 43 28.03 -31.13 -40.61
C PRO A 43 28.30 -30.83 -39.10
N PRO A 44 28.69 -31.82 -38.25
CA PRO A 44 27.77 -32.37 -37.27
C PRO A 44 28.32 -32.44 -35.83
N ARG A 45 27.47 -33.01 -34.97
CA ARG A 45 27.62 -33.42 -33.56
C ARG A 45 29.01 -33.93 -33.12
N CYS A 46 29.37 -33.60 -31.88
CA CYS A 46 30.11 -34.49 -30.98
C CYS A 46 29.38 -34.58 -29.64
N ALA A 47 29.24 -35.82 -29.15
CA ALA A 47 28.56 -36.20 -27.93
C ALA A 47 29.59 -36.67 -26.90
N ILE A 48 29.45 -36.28 -25.63
CA ILE A 48 29.90 -37.07 -24.48
C ILE A 48 28.84 -36.99 -23.38
N ARG A 49 28.59 -38.13 -22.76
CA ARG A 49 27.46 -38.52 -21.90
C ARG A 49 27.97 -38.78 -20.48
N HIS A 50 27.06 -38.68 -19.51
CA HIS A 50 27.14 -39.03 -18.07
C HIS A 50 27.89 -38.02 -17.18
N GLN A 51 27.37 -37.59 -16.02
CA GLN A 51 26.81 -38.42 -14.94
C GLN A 51 25.93 -37.56 -14.02
N LEU A 52 24.83 -38.16 -13.55
CA LEU A 52 23.93 -37.65 -12.51
C LEU A 52 24.70 -37.40 -11.20
N ARG A 53 24.49 -36.24 -10.57
CA ARG A 53 24.64 -36.06 -9.13
C ARG A 53 23.57 -35.12 -8.61
N SER A 54 22.90 -35.58 -7.55
CA SER A 54 21.94 -34.87 -6.73
C SER A 54 22.58 -33.65 -6.06
N GLU A 55 22.01 -32.46 -6.24
CA GLU A 55 22.34 -31.30 -5.41
C GLU A 55 21.35 -31.21 -4.25
N HIS A 56 21.90 -31.36 -3.05
CA HIS A 56 21.23 -31.07 -1.79
C HIS A 56 20.83 -29.59 -1.73
N HIS A 57 19.63 -29.34 -1.21
CA HIS A 57 19.19 -28.04 -0.73
C HIS A 57 20.19 -27.49 0.30
N ASP A 58 20.94 -26.46 -0.07
CA ASP A 58 21.74 -25.70 0.88
C ASP A 58 20.90 -24.52 1.39
N LYS A 59 20.33 -24.68 2.60
CA LYS A 59 19.70 -23.59 3.34
C LYS A 59 20.80 -22.71 3.92
N THR A 60 21.25 -21.71 3.15
CA THR A 60 22.11 -20.66 3.70
C THR A 60 21.29 -19.74 4.60
N ILE A 61 21.31 -20.04 5.89
CA ILE A 61 20.88 -19.14 6.96
C ILE A 61 21.84 -17.94 6.97
N LEU A 62 21.30 -16.73 6.80
CA LEU A 62 22.04 -15.48 6.95
C LEU A 62 22.70 -15.44 8.35
N ALA A 63 24.03 -15.45 8.38
CA ALA A 63 24.79 -15.32 9.62
C ALA A 63 24.65 -13.89 10.20
N PRO A 64 24.59 -13.72 11.53
CA PRO A 64 24.50 -12.40 12.14
C PRO A 64 25.84 -11.66 11.99
N THR A 65 25.80 -10.50 11.32
CA THR A 65 26.94 -9.58 11.24
C THR A 65 27.24 -9.01 12.63
N SER A 66 28.52 -9.07 13.02
CA SER A 66 29.00 -8.80 14.37
C SER A 66 28.87 -7.34 14.82
N THR A 67 28.69 -7.17 16.13
CA THR A 67 28.53 -5.95 16.95
C THR A 67 29.55 -4.83 16.71
N GLN A 68 30.61 -5.07 15.95
CA GLN A 68 31.68 -4.12 15.70
C GLN A 68 31.36 -3.16 14.54
N ALA A 69 30.59 -3.60 13.53
CA ALA A 69 30.31 -2.81 12.33
C ALA A 69 29.35 -1.63 12.58
N ILE A 70 28.42 -1.75 13.53
CA ILE A 70 27.47 -0.68 13.89
C ILE A 70 28.15 0.36 14.80
N ARG A 71 28.97 -0.09 15.75
CA ARG A 71 29.72 0.79 16.67
C ARG A 71 30.76 1.65 15.94
N GLU A 72 31.49 1.08 14.97
CA GLU A 72 32.51 1.82 14.20
C GLU A 72 31.89 2.79 13.18
N ARG A 73 30.70 2.50 12.63
CA ARG A 73 30.00 3.40 11.69
C ARG A 73 29.44 4.67 12.35
N ILE A 74 29.02 4.61 13.62
CA ILE A 74 28.45 5.77 14.33
C ILE A 74 29.52 6.77 14.79
N VAL A 75 30.75 6.31 15.07
CA VAL A 75 31.87 7.22 15.42
C VAL A 75 32.32 8.04 14.20
N SER A 76 32.21 7.49 12.98
CA SER A 76 32.51 8.19 11.72
C SER A 76 31.51 9.31 11.41
N VAL A 77 30.22 9.13 11.71
CA VAL A 77 29.17 10.16 11.54
C VAL A 77 29.43 11.40 12.41
N ALA A 78 30.18 11.25 13.52
CA ALA A 78 30.53 12.37 14.41
C ALA A 78 31.75 13.20 13.94
N SER A 79 32.43 12.84 12.85
CA SER A 79 33.68 13.51 12.42
C SER A 79 33.74 13.97 10.95
N GLY A 80 32.63 13.88 10.21
CA GLY A 80 32.51 14.43 8.85
C GLY A 80 32.03 15.88 8.81
N LYS A 81 32.65 16.72 7.96
CA LYS A 81 32.29 18.14 7.76
C LYS A 81 30.79 18.33 7.46
N PRO A 82 30.13 19.36 8.03
CA PRO A 82 28.69 19.54 7.87
C PRO A 82 28.38 20.34 6.59
N ASN A 83 27.67 19.76 5.62
CA ASN A 83 26.71 20.55 4.81
C ASN A 83 25.69 19.72 3.99
N ARG A 84 24.50 19.52 4.56
CA ARG A 84 23.18 19.87 4.00
C ARG A 84 22.14 19.63 5.09
N ALA A 85 21.65 20.73 5.69
CA ALA A 85 20.63 20.83 6.75
C ALA A 85 20.85 19.99 8.04
N ALA A 86 21.10 20.69 9.13
CA ALA A 86 21.26 20.12 10.47
C ALA A 86 20.11 19.18 10.90
N SER A 87 20.49 17.97 11.30
CA SER A 87 19.90 17.18 12.40
C SER A 87 18.37 16.98 12.42
N SER A 88 17.81 16.23 11.47
CA SER A 88 16.56 15.52 11.76
C SER A 88 16.90 14.26 12.57
N ASN A 89 16.66 14.28 13.87
CA ASN A 89 16.54 13.06 14.67
C ASN A 89 15.21 12.35 14.33
N PHE A 90 14.99 12.11 13.04
CA PHE A 90 13.78 11.51 12.52
C PHE A 90 14.08 10.09 12.06
N TRP A 91 13.23 9.18 12.49
CA TRP A 91 13.20 7.79 12.07
C TRP A 91 11.88 7.53 11.39
N ALA A 92 11.89 6.85 10.25
CA ALA A 92 10.68 6.40 9.59
C ALA A 92 10.48 4.91 9.84
N VAL A 93 9.25 4.49 10.06
CA VAL A 93 8.87 3.10 10.23
C VAL A 93 7.76 2.79 9.24
N ILE A 94 8.01 1.77 8.42
CA ILE A 94 7.08 1.28 7.41
C ILE A 94 6.47 -0.02 7.94
N PRO A 95 5.28 -0.01 8.56
CA PRO A 95 4.54 -1.23 8.79
C PRO A 95 4.14 -1.84 7.45
N ALA A 96 4.75 -2.99 7.13
CA ALA A 96 4.50 -3.81 5.95
C ALA A 96 3.77 -5.09 6.38
N GLY A 97 2.62 -4.89 7.03
CA GLY A 97 1.67 -5.92 7.40
C GLY A 97 0.45 -5.91 6.50
N GLY A 98 -0.36 -6.98 6.57
CA GLY A 98 -1.57 -7.12 5.77
C GLY A 98 -1.36 -7.89 4.47
N SER A 99 -2.28 -8.81 4.20
CA SER A 99 -2.23 -9.71 3.04
C SER A 99 -2.83 -9.09 1.78
N GLY A 100 -3.55 -7.96 1.89
CA GLY A 100 -4.15 -7.27 0.74
C GLY A 100 -5.22 -8.08 0.00
N THR A 101 -5.86 -9.06 0.65
CA THR A 101 -6.70 -10.11 0.04
C THR A 101 -7.86 -9.64 -0.82
N ARG A 102 -8.30 -8.39 -0.66
CA ARG A 102 -9.36 -7.77 -1.48
C ARG A 102 -8.92 -7.50 -2.93
N LEU A 103 -7.63 -7.60 -3.22
CA LEU A 103 -7.06 -7.56 -4.57
C LEU A 103 -6.71 -8.95 -5.10
N TRP A 104 -7.20 -10.04 -4.51
CA TRP A 104 -7.16 -11.35 -5.16
C TRP A 104 -7.84 -11.23 -6.54
N PRO A 105 -7.36 -11.90 -7.61
CA PRO A 105 -6.27 -12.86 -7.68
C PRO A 105 -4.92 -12.22 -7.96
N LEU A 106 -4.74 -10.91 -7.81
CA LEU A 106 -3.43 -10.31 -7.95
C LEU A 106 -2.59 -10.42 -6.66
N SER A 107 -3.20 -10.09 -5.51
CA SER A 107 -2.56 -10.26 -4.21
C SER A 107 -2.63 -11.71 -3.73
N ARG A 108 -1.54 -12.20 -3.14
CA ARG A 108 -1.41 -13.53 -2.52
C ARG A 108 -0.78 -13.43 -1.14
N SER A 109 -0.78 -14.55 -0.42
CA SER A 109 -0.13 -14.62 0.88
C SER A 109 1.38 -14.40 0.78
N ALA A 110 2.08 -14.91 -0.26
CA ALA A 110 3.50 -14.61 -0.46
C ALA A 110 3.75 -13.27 -1.19
N ARG A 111 2.75 -12.75 -1.91
CA ARG A 111 2.84 -11.52 -2.72
C ARG A 111 1.73 -10.52 -2.34
N PRO A 112 1.78 -9.93 -1.13
CA PRO A 112 0.79 -8.96 -0.65
C PRO A 112 0.83 -7.66 -1.47
N LYS A 113 -0.25 -6.87 -1.34
CA LYS A 113 -0.47 -5.60 -2.06
C LYS A 113 0.76 -4.69 -2.09
N PHE A 114 1.42 -4.47 -0.94
CA PHE A 114 2.54 -3.55 -0.86
C PHE A 114 3.76 -3.95 -1.71
N LEU A 115 3.88 -5.23 -2.08
CA LEU A 115 4.95 -5.73 -2.96
C LEU A 115 4.59 -5.66 -4.44
N LEU A 116 3.37 -5.24 -4.80
CA LEU A 116 2.86 -5.22 -6.17
C LEU A 116 3.06 -3.84 -6.85
N PRO A 117 3.50 -3.81 -8.11
CA PRO A 117 3.59 -2.59 -8.91
C PRO A 117 2.23 -2.21 -9.49
N LEU A 118 1.34 -1.68 -8.64
CA LEU A 118 -0.04 -1.37 -9.02
C LEU A 118 -0.15 -0.09 -9.85
N LEU A 119 0.49 0.99 -9.41
CA LEU A 119 0.31 2.34 -9.98
C LEU A 119 1.54 2.78 -10.82
N GLY A 120 2.28 1.82 -11.36
CA GLY A 120 3.49 2.10 -12.13
C GLY A 120 4.41 0.90 -12.19
N ARG A 121 5.72 1.17 -12.25
CA ARG A 121 6.77 0.15 -12.34
C ARG A 121 7.27 -0.33 -10.98
N GLU A 122 7.20 0.54 -9.97
CA GLU A 122 7.64 0.27 -8.60
C GLU A 122 6.49 -0.22 -7.74
N SER A 123 6.80 -1.09 -6.76
CA SER A 123 5.82 -1.51 -5.77
C SER A 123 5.42 -0.35 -4.83
N MET A 124 4.27 -0.45 -4.18
CA MET A 124 3.84 0.57 -3.20
C MET A 124 4.84 0.74 -2.05
N LEU A 125 5.50 -0.36 -1.65
CA LEU A 125 6.60 -0.34 -0.68
C LEU A 125 7.78 0.49 -1.19
N GLN A 126 8.20 0.28 -2.44
CA GLN A 126 9.30 1.03 -3.05
C GLN A 126 8.95 2.52 -3.14
N GLN A 127 7.73 2.86 -3.56
CA GLN A 127 7.26 4.24 -3.63
C GLN A 127 7.26 4.90 -2.25
N THR A 128 6.78 4.19 -1.22
CA THR A 128 6.79 4.66 0.17
C THR A 128 8.21 4.86 0.68
N PHE A 129 9.12 3.91 0.44
CA PHE A 129 10.52 4.01 0.82
C PHE A 129 11.21 5.22 0.15
N THR A 130 11.09 5.36 -1.17
CA THR A 130 11.64 6.50 -1.92
C THR A 130 11.15 7.82 -1.36
N ARG A 131 9.84 7.95 -1.12
CA ARG A 131 9.24 9.15 -0.52
C ARG A 131 9.81 9.48 0.86
N LEU A 132 10.15 8.47 1.66
CA LEU A 132 10.73 8.65 3.00
C LEU A 132 12.23 9.00 2.97
N THR A 133 12.95 8.63 1.90
CA THR A 133 14.37 9.02 1.75
C THR A 133 14.58 10.54 1.58
N GLU A 134 13.54 11.28 1.19
CA GLU A 134 13.55 12.76 1.18
C GLU A 134 13.47 13.40 2.59
N LEU A 135 13.19 12.59 3.62
CA LEU A 135 13.01 13.00 5.01
C LEU A 135 14.12 12.50 5.93
N THR A 136 14.71 11.34 5.64
CA THR A 136 15.79 10.73 6.41
C THR A 136 16.60 9.72 5.59
N GLU A 137 17.83 9.48 6.01
CA GLU A 137 18.70 8.46 5.41
C GLU A 137 18.15 7.03 5.59
N PRO A 138 18.43 6.08 4.67
CA PRO A 138 18.02 4.68 4.76
C PRO A 138 18.36 3.99 6.09
N GLU A 139 19.46 4.36 6.74
CA GLU A 139 19.88 3.82 8.04
C GLU A 139 18.88 4.12 9.17
N ARG A 140 17.99 5.10 8.97
CA ARG A 140 16.95 5.49 9.92
C ARG A 140 15.53 5.14 9.45
N ILE A 141 15.42 4.29 8.45
CA ILE A 141 14.16 3.71 8.00
C ILE A 141 14.11 2.28 8.50
N LEU A 142 13.05 1.90 9.23
CA LEU A 142 12.76 0.51 9.60
C LEU A 142 11.57 0.00 8.79
N VAL A 143 11.58 -1.25 8.39
CA VAL A 143 10.42 -1.95 7.83
C VAL A 143 10.02 -3.05 8.80
N VAL A 144 8.78 -3.04 9.27
CA VAL A 144 8.25 -4.11 10.16
C VAL A 144 7.37 -5.02 9.32
N CYS A 145 7.67 -6.32 9.29
CA CYS A 145 6.97 -7.26 8.42
C CYS A 145 6.90 -8.68 9.00
N GLY A 146 5.97 -9.49 8.50
CA GLY A 146 5.95 -10.92 8.79
C GLY A 146 7.11 -11.70 8.10
N PRO A 147 7.42 -12.92 8.58
CA PRO A 147 8.57 -13.70 8.11
C PRO A 147 8.51 -14.04 6.61
N ALA A 148 7.30 -14.24 6.08
CA ALA A 148 7.09 -14.57 4.66
C ALA A 148 7.53 -13.45 3.71
N HIS A 149 7.63 -12.20 4.18
CA HIS A 149 7.87 -11.04 3.32
C HIS A 149 9.31 -10.51 3.38
N ALA A 150 10.06 -10.84 4.43
CA ALA A 150 11.38 -10.27 4.70
C ALA A 150 12.35 -10.40 3.50
N ALA A 151 12.41 -11.58 2.87
CA ALA A 151 13.27 -11.81 1.72
C ALA A 151 12.86 -10.99 0.48
N ALA A 152 11.55 -10.80 0.25
CA ALA A 152 11.07 -10.00 -0.87
C ALA A 152 11.30 -8.51 -0.65
N ILE A 153 11.11 -8.02 0.58
CA ILE A 153 11.41 -6.65 1.01
C ILE A 153 12.90 -6.35 0.79
N ALA A 154 13.80 -7.22 1.26
CA ALA A 154 15.24 -7.06 1.08
C ALA A 154 15.65 -6.98 -0.40
N ARG A 155 14.99 -7.74 -1.29
CA ARG A 155 15.22 -7.67 -2.73
C ARG A 155 14.70 -6.37 -3.36
N GLN A 156 13.54 -5.89 -2.94
CA GLN A 156 12.95 -4.67 -3.49
C GLN A 156 13.62 -3.39 -2.98
N LEU A 157 14.21 -3.43 -1.77
CA LEU A 157 14.87 -2.30 -1.10
C LEU A 157 16.36 -2.56 -0.85
N PRO A 158 17.22 -2.64 -1.89
CA PRO A 158 18.62 -3.03 -1.73
C PRO A 158 19.47 -2.01 -0.96
N THR A 159 19.01 -0.76 -0.83
CA THR A 159 19.68 0.30 -0.06
C THR A 159 19.27 0.32 1.42
N LEU A 160 18.22 -0.42 1.80
CA LEU A 160 17.81 -0.57 3.19
C LEU A 160 18.78 -1.54 3.89
N PRO A 161 19.38 -1.17 5.03
CA PRO A 161 20.19 -2.11 5.80
C PRO A 161 19.37 -3.34 6.22
N SER A 162 19.93 -4.54 6.07
CA SER A 162 19.22 -5.78 6.43
C SER A 162 18.77 -5.82 7.89
N ALA A 163 19.56 -5.24 8.80
CA ALA A 163 19.22 -5.10 10.22
C ALA A 163 17.99 -4.20 10.49
N ASN A 164 17.57 -3.40 9.50
CA ASN A 164 16.41 -2.53 9.59
C ASN A 164 15.11 -3.20 9.12
N ILE A 165 15.18 -4.47 8.68
CA ILE A 165 14.00 -5.29 8.42
C ILE A 165 13.66 -6.05 9.72
N ILE A 166 12.66 -5.55 10.43
CA ILE A 166 12.20 -6.08 11.70
C ILE A 166 11.13 -7.14 11.44
N VAL A 167 11.47 -8.40 11.71
CA VAL A 167 10.55 -9.52 11.48
C VAL A 167 9.73 -9.79 12.74
N GLU A 168 8.42 -9.54 12.67
CA GLU A 168 7.49 -9.92 13.73
C GLU A 168 7.11 -11.41 13.61
N PRO A 169 7.02 -12.17 14.72
CA PRO A 169 6.69 -13.60 14.66
C PRO A 169 5.29 -13.91 14.09
N SER A 170 4.31 -13.05 14.36
CA SER A 170 2.92 -13.20 13.93
C SER A 170 2.22 -11.83 13.87
N PRO A 171 1.19 -11.68 13.02
CA PRO A 171 0.47 -10.42 12.91
C PRO A 171 -0.50 -10.26 14.08
N ILE A 172 -0.17 -9.37 15.03
CA ILE A 172 -1.02 -9.02 16.19
C ILE A 172 -1.38 -7.53 16.22
N GLY A 173 -1.43 -6.91 15.04
CA GLY A 173 -1.85 -5.51 14.86
C GLY A 173 -0.71 -4.49 14.90
N THR A 174 -1.03 -3.25 14.53
CA THR A 174 -0.05 -2.14 14.42
C THR A 174 0.47 -1.65 15.76
N GLY A 175 -0.25 -1.90 16.87
CA GLY A 175 0.16 -1.48 18.20
C GLY A 175 1.49 -2.11 18.63
N PRO A 176 1.56 -3.45 18.76
CA PRO A 176 2.80 -4.16 19.08
C PRO A 176 3.94 -3.91 18.08
N ALA A 177 3.63 -3.87 16.78
CA ALA A 177 4.61 -3.61 15.71
C ALA A 177 5.32 -2.25 15.88
N LEU A 178 4.54 -1.17 16.04
CA LEU A 178 5.09 0.17 16.23
C LEU A 178 5.70 0.37 17.61
N ALA A 179 5.18 -0.31 18.64
CA ALA A 179 5.78 -0.31 19.97
C ALA A 179 7.18 -0.95 19.97
N LEU A 180 7.36 -2.09 19.28
CA LEU A 180 8.65 -2.73 19.12
C LEU A 180 9.63 -1.82 18.36
N ALA A 181 9.22 -1.29 17.20
CA ALA A 181 10.05 -0.37 16.44
C ALA A 181 10.46 0.86 17.28
N SER A 182 9.52 1.44 18.04
CA SER A 182 9.82 2.55 18.95
C SER A 182 10.79 2.17 20.07
N ALA A 183 10.70 0.96 20.62
CA ALA A 183 11.62 0.48 21.66
C ALA A 183 13.05 0.28 21.13
N LEU A 184 13.18 -0.25 19.91
CA LEU A 184 14.48 -0.41 19.23
C LEU A 184 15.11 0.94 18.89
N ILE A 185 14.32 1.88 18.33
CA ILE A 185 14.80 3.24 18.06
C ILE A 185 15.21 3.92 19.37
N HIS A 186 14.42 3.80 20.44
CA HIS A 186 14.71 4.42 21.73
C HIS A 186 16.01 3.93 22.38
N ARG A 187 16.43 2.67 22.14
CA ARG A 187 17.73 2.15 22.60
C ARG A 187 18.90 2.90 21.96
N VAL A 188 18.75 3.30 20.70
CA VAL A 188 19.80 3.99 19.93
C VAL A 188 19.73 5.50 20.12
N ASP A 189 18.53 6.07 20.07
CA ASP A 189 18.27 7.49 20.24
C ASP A 189 17.00 7.76 21.08
N PRO A 190 17.16 8.02 22.39
CA PRO A 190 16.03 8.29 23.28
C PRO A 190 15.23 9.56 22.95
N ARG A 191 15.79 10.46 22.15
CA ARG A 191 15.19 11.75 21.77
C ARG A 191 14.57 11.71 20.37
N ALA A 192 14.59 10.56 19.71
CA ALA A 192 14.08 10.39 18.35
C ALA A 192 12.63 10.82 18.18
N ILE A 193 12.37 11.44 17.05
CA ILE A 193 11.05 11.54 16.46
C ILE A 193 10.90 10.34 15.52
N MET A 194 9.85 9.56 15.72
CA MET A 194 9.49 8.43 14.88
C MET A 194 8.23 8.79 14.09
N GLY A 195 8.23 8.52 12.79
CA GLY A 195 7.05 8.55 11.94
C GLY A 195 6.67 7.15 11.48
N SER A 196 5.38 6.85 11.39
CA SER A 196 4.83 5.59 10.86
C SER A 196 4.03 5.86 9.59
N PHE A 197 4.36 5.15 8.51
CA PHE A 197 3.75 5.31 7.19
C PHE A 197 3.51 3.95 6.55
N ALA A 198 2.25 3.61 6.30
CA ALA A 198 1.87 2.31 5.74
C ALA A 198 2.58 2.04 4.40
N ALA A 199 2.99 0.79 4.19
CA ALA A 199 3.68 0.35 2.97
C ALA A 199 2.79 0.35 1.72
N ASP A 200 1.48 0.54 1.90
CA ASP A 200 0.45 0.14 0.95
C ASP A 200 -0.56 1.25 0.65
N HIS A 201 -0.15 2.51 0.88
CA HIS A 201 -0.88 3.73 0.52
C HIS A 201 -0.29 4.40 -0.71
N ASP A 202 -1.16 4.95 -1.54
CA ASP A 202 -0.80 5.83 -2.65
C ASP A 202 -0.83 7.30 -2.20
N ILE A 203 0.16 8.08 -2.68
CA ILE A 203 0.27 9.52 -2.43
C ILE A 203 0.81 10.18 -3.69
N VAL A 204 -0.03 11.01 -4.31
CA VAL A 204 0.25 11.66 -5.60
C VAL A 204 1.22 12.83 -5.46
N ASP A 205 0.97 13.74 -4.52
CA ASP A 205 1.81 14.93 -4.30
C ASP A 205 2.83 14.67 -3.19
N THR A 206 4.02 14.21 -3.60
CA THR A 206 5.12 13.89 -2.70
C THR A 206 5.77 15.11 -2.07
N GLU A 207 5.69 16.29 -2.71
CA GLU A 207 6.24 17.54 -2.19
C GLU A 207 5.39 18.04 -1.01
N THR A 208 4.06 18.08 -1.21
CA THR A 208 3.11 18.42 -0.14
C THR A 208 3.18 17.42 1.01
N PHE A 209 3.26 16.11 0.72
CA PHE A 209 3.49 15.10 1.75
C PHE A 209 4.73 15.41 2.58
N THR A 210 5.86 15.68 1.93
CA THR A 210 7.13 15.95 2.60
C THR A 210 7.04 17.20 3.48
N ARG A 211 6.38 18.25 2.98
CA ARG A 211 6.13 19.50 3.71
C ARG A 211 5.28 19.26 4.98
N VAL A 212 4.16 18.55 4.84
CA VAL A 212 3.26 18.17 5.94
C VAL A 212 3.98 17.32 6.98
N VAL A 213 4.76 16.30 6.57
CA VAL A 213 5.52 15.47 7.49
C VAL A 213 6.56 16.28 8.26
N ARG A 214 7.23 17.25 7.63
CA ARG A 214 8.15 18.17 8.33
C ARG A 214 7.41 19.01 9.38
N ALA A 215 6.18 19.46 9.10
CA ALA A 215 5.33 20.13 10.09
C ALA A 215 4.94 19.19 11.24
N ALA A 216 4.63 17.93 10.94
CA ALA A 216 4.34 16.90 11.94
C ALA A 216 5.55 16.62 12.85
N ILE A 217 6.76 16.51 12.27
CA ILE A 217 8.01 16.34 13.03
C ILE A 217 8.22 17.50 14.01
N ARG A 218 7.99 18.75 13.58
CA ARG A 218 8.12 19.92 14.46
C ARG A 218 7.06 19.94 15.56
N THR A 219 5.83 19.54 15.26
CA THR A 219 4.76 19.43 16.24
C THR A 219 5.07 18.35 17.28
N ALA A 220 5.51 17.17 16.83
CA ALA A 220 5.90 16.05 17.70
C ALA A 220 7.05 16.40 18.66
N ARG A 221 7.94 17.32 18.28
CA ARG A 221 9.00 17.83 19.18
C ARG A 221 8.44 18.55 20.41
N ARG A 222 7.18 19.00 20.41
CA ARG A 222 6.49 19.57 21.59
C ARG A 222 5.91 18.50 22.53
N GLY A 223 6.01 17.23 22.16
CA GLY A 223 5.56 16.08 22.94
C GLY A 223 4.14 15.61 22.62
N ASP A 224 3.51 16.14 21.57
CA ASP A 224 2.23 15.65 21.06
C ASP A 224 2.44 14.38 20.19
N LEU A 225 1.48 13.45 20.24
CA LEU A 225 1.34 12.38 19.25
C LEU A 225 0.60 12.99 18.06
N VAL A 226 1.26 13.08 16.91
CA VAL A 226 0.72 13.78 15.73
C VAL A 226 0.17 12.75 14.75
N THR A 227 -0.98 13.03 14.15
CA THR A 227 -1.53 12.29 13.02
C THR A 227 -1.73 13.23 11.83
N ILE A 228 -1.69 12.70 10.62
CA ILE A 228 -1.99 13.43 9.38
C ILE A 228 -3.41 13.07 8.95
N GLY A 229 -4.29 14.06 8.94
CA GLY A 229 -5.69 13.88 8.59
C GLY A 229 -5.97 14.34 7.16
N ILE A 230 -6.59 13.51 6.35
CA ILE A 230 -6.89 13.84 4.94
C ILE A 230 -8.25 14.52 4.86
N THR A 231 -8.35 15.62 4.10
CA THR A 231 -9.63 16.28 3.85
C THR A 231 -10.60 15.31 3.16
N PRO A 232 -11.76 14.98 3.78
CA PRO A 232 -12.72 14.07 3.19
C PRO A 232 -13.35 14.65 1.92
N THR A 233 -13.43 13.85 0.87
CA THR A 233 -14.12 14.22 -0.39
C THR A 233 -15.45 13.50 -0.57
N LYS A 234 -15.73 12.49 0.26
CA LYS A 234 -16.97 11.69 0.26
C LYS A 234 -17.27 11.13 1.66
N PRO A 235 -18.51 10.75 1.97
CA PRO A 235 -18.86 10.10 3.24
C PRO A 235 -18.42 8.63 3.25
N ALA A 236 -17.12 8.38 3.30
CA ALA A 236 -16.56 7.03 3.35
C ALA A 236 -16.84 6.37 4.70
N THR A 237 -17.43 5.17 4.72
CA THR A 237 -17.70 4.38 5.94
C THR A 237 -16.58 3.39 6.26
N SER A 238 -15.65 3.19 5.32
CA SER A 238 -14.50 2.29 5.47
C SER A 238 -13.32 2.91 6.21
N TYR A 239 -13.35 4.22 6.44
CA TYR A 239 -12.25 4.98 7.05
C TYR A 239 -12.59 5.42 8.48
N GLY A 240 -11.55 5.56 9.30
CA GLY A 240 -11.64 6.31 10.55
C GLY A 240 -11.71 7.82 10.28
N TYR A 241 -12.31 8.56 11.21
CA TYR A 241 -12.40 10.02 11.19
C TYR A 241 -11.77 10.61 12.45
N ILE A 242 -11.19 11.80 12.29
CA ILE A 242 -10.56 12.58 13.34
C ILE A 242 -11.31 13.90 13.42
N GLU A 243 -11.95 14.17 14.55
CA GLU A 243 -12.54 15.49 14.79
C GLU A 243 -11.42 16.43 15.23
N ARG A 244 -11.16 17.50 14.48
CA ARG A 244 -10.27 18.58 14.92
C ARG A 244 -11.04 19.61 15.75
N THR A 245 -10.34 20.25 16.66
CA THR A 245 -10.79 21.49 17.30
C THR A 245 -10.25 22.72 16.55
N ASP A 246 -10.56 23.91 17.06
CA ASP A 246 -9.95 25.17 16.62
C ASP A 246 -8.70 25.57 17.45
N GLU A 247 -8.28 24.75 18.42
CA GLU A 247 -7.04 24.98 19.18
C GLU A 247 -5.82 24.73 18.26
N VAL A 248 -5.11 25.79 17.92
CA VAL A 248 -3.85 25.73 17.17
C VAL A 248 -2.68 25.39 18.11
N ILE A 249 -2.00 24.28 17.84
CA ILE A 249 -0.82 23.82 18.57
C ILE A 249 0.47 24.43 18.00
N LEU A 250 0.54 24.49 16.66
CA LEU A 250 1.69 24.99 15.91
C LEU A 250 1.26 25.41 14.50
N THR A 251 1.85 26.48 13.99
CA THR A 251 1.81 26.84 12.57
C THR A 251 3.21 26.75 11.98
N HIS A 252 3.35 26.17 10.79
CA HIS A 252 4.61 26.12 10.07
C HIS A 252 4.38 26.25 8.56
N GLY A 253 4.80 27.39 7.99
CA GLY A 253 4.43 27.71 6.61
C GLY A 253 2.91 27.72 6.48
N ASP A 254 2.40 27.00 5.49
CA ASP A 254 0.96 26.87 5.24
C ASP A 254 0.31 25.74 6.07
N ASP A 255 1.09 24.95 6.81
CA ASP A 255 0.57 23.84 7.63
C ASP A 255 0.24 24.29 9.05
N VAL A 256 -0.95 23.89 9.51
CA VAL A 256 -1.41 24.16 10.88
C VAL A 256 -1.71 22.85 11.58
N ALA A 257 -1.11 22.64 12.76
CA ALA A 257 -1.43 21.55 13.65
C ALA A 257 -2.52 21.98 14.64
N TYR A 258 -3.63 21.26 14.66
CA TYR A 258 -4.75 21.46 15.58
C TYR A 258 -4.78 20.38 16.65
N ARG A 259 -5.41 20.66 17.79
CA ARG A 259 -5.77 19.62 18.76
C ARG A 259 -6.86 18.73 18.17
N ALA A 260 -6.64 17.41 18.23
CA ALA A 260 -7.69 16.43 17.92
C ALA A 260 -8.62 16.27 19.13
N ALA A 261 -9.92 16.34 18.91
CA ALA A 261 -10.94 16.16 19.95
C ALA A 261 -11.19 14.68 20.24
N ARG A 262 -11.33 13.88 19.18
CA ARG A 262 -11.57 12.43 19.25
C ARG A 262 -11.33 11.75 17.90
N PHE A 263 -11.22 10.43 17.97
CA PHE A 263 -11.22 9.53 16.81
C PHE A 263 -12.55 8.76 16.78
N ILE A 264 -13.03 8.47 15.58
CA ILE A 264 -14.21 7.64 15.33
C ILE A 264 -13.84 6.62 14.26
N GLU A 265 -13.87 5.33 14.58
CA GLU A 265 -13.57 4.28 13.62
C GLU A 265 -14.84 3.88 12.84
N LYS A 266 -14.74 3.93 11.50
CA LYS A 266 -15.74 3.37 10.55
C LYS A 266 -17.20 3.69 10.90
N PRO A 267 -17.60 4.97 10.87
CA PRO A 267 -18.97 5.37 11.12
C PRO A 267 -19.95 4.80 10.08
N ASP A 268 -21.24 4.77 10.43
CA ASP A 268 -22.30 4.56 9.45
C ASP A 268 -22.38 5.72 8.43
N LEU A 269 -23.15 5.53 7.35
CA LEU A 269 -23.22 6.48 6.25
C LEU A 269 -23.81 7.84 6.67
N ASP A 270 -24.81 7.83 7.57
CA ASP A 270 -25.46 9.05 8.04
C ASP A 270 -24.44 9.90 8.83
N ARG A 271 -23.69 9.26 9.74
CA ARG A 271 -22.61 9.91 10.50
C ARG A 271 -21.48 10.38 9.61
N ALA A 272 -21.04 9.56 8.64
CA ALA A 272 -20.02 9.96 7.69
C ALA A 272 -20.45 11.20 6.89
N THR A 273 -21.72 11.29 6.52
CA THR A 273 -22.30 12.46 5.83
C THR A 273 -22.26 13.69 6.73
N GLU A 274 -22.75 13.59 7.97
CA GLU A 274 -22.68 14.68 8.96
C GLU A 274 -21.23 15.17 9.16
N PHE A 275 -20.26 14.25 9.20
CA PHE A 275 -18.85 14.58 9.42
C PHE A 275 -18.28 15.39 8.27
N VAL A 276 -18.50 14.97 7.03
CA VAL A 276 -18.06 15.68 5.83
C VAL A 276 -18.71 17.05 5.74
N GLU A 277 -20.03 17.14 5.92
CA GLU A 277 -20.78 18.40 5.85
C GLU A 277 -20.33 19.42 6.91
N SER A 278 -19.90 18.95 8.08
CA SER A 278 -19.45 19.85 9.15
C SER A 278 -18.10 20.54 8.86
N GLY A 279 -17.27 19.99 7.97
CA GLY A 279 -15.92 20.47 7.69
C GLY A 279 -14.91 20.37 8.86
N ARG A 280 -15.30 19.74 9.98
CA ARG A 280 -14.44 19.58 11.17
C ARG A 280 -13.76 18.22 11.27
N PHE A 281 -14.14 17.27 10.43
CA PHE A 281 -13.58 15.93 10.46
C PHE A 281 -12.62 15.71 9.30
N LEU A 282 -11.58 14.93 9.58
CA LEU A 282 -10.57 14.50 8.63
C LEU A 282 -10.54 12.98 8.59
N TRP A 283 -10.24 12.36 7.46
CA TRP A 283 -9.97 10.92 7.42
C TRP A 283 -8.68 10.61 8.16
N ASN A 284 -8.71 9.55 8.97
CA ASN A 284 -7.52 8.97 9.56
C ASN A 284 -6.80 8.11 8.52
N ALA A 285 -5.67 8.59 8.03
CA ALA A 285 -4.88 7.89 7.02
C ALA A 285 -3.81 6.97 7.63
N GLY A 286 -3.88 6.65 8.92
CA GLY A 286 -2.94 5.73 9.59
C GLY A 286 -1.49 6.22 9.60
N MET A 287 -1.27 7.52 9.41
CA MET A 287 0.04 8.15 9.42
C MET A 287 0.24 8.89 10.74
N PHE A 288 1.32 8.55 11.44
CA PHE A 288 1.59 9.09 12.76
C PHE A 288 3.02 9.57 12.92
N VAL A 289 3.23 10.60 13.74
CA VAL A 289 4.56 11.14 14.06
C VAL A 289 4.62 11.53 15.53
N TRP A 290 5.60 11.02 16.27
CA TRP A 290 5.73 11.28 17.71
C TRP A 290 7.18 11.23 18.15
N ARG A 291 7.46 11.76 19.35
CA ARG A 291 8.71 11.43 20.04
C ARG A 291 8.61 10.00 20.58
N VAL A 292 9.65 9.18 20.43
CA VAL A 292 9.66 7.78 20.94
C VAL A 292 9.38 7.71 22.44
N SER A 293 9.86 8.69 23.21
CA SER A 293 9.58 8.78 24.65
C SER A 293 8.14 9.19 24.98
N ALA A 294 7.46 9.92 24.08
CA ALA A 294 6.04 10.26 24.26
C ALA A 294 5.16 9.03 24.00
N LEU A 295 5.41 8.29 22.92
CA LEU A 295 4.71 7.02 22.66
C LEU A 295 4.96 6.03 23.81
N LYS A 296 6.21 5.86 24.26
CA LYS A 296 6.55 5.00 25.40
C LYS A 296 5.75 5.35 26.65
N ALA A 297 5.57 6.63 26.94
CA ALA A 297 4.80 7.08 28.10
C ALA A 297 3.30 6.75 27.99
N GLU A 298 2.71 6.90 26.79
CA GLU A 298 1.32 6.52 26.56
C GLU A 298 1.13 5.00 26.56
N LEU A 299 2.04 4.23 25.94
CA LEU A 299 2.05 2.76 26.01
C LEU A 299 2.12 2.27 27.46
N LYS A 300 3.02 2.82 28.28
CA LYS A 300 3.11 2.44 29.70
C LYS A 300 1.79 2.67 30.46
N ARG A 301 1.01 3.68 30.06
CA ARG A 301 -0.25 4.05 30.72
C ARG A 301 -1.45 3.24 30.19
N LEU A 302 -1.52 3.04 28.89
CA LEU A 302 -2.69 2.48 28.19
C LEU A 302 -2.53 1.00 27.88
N GLN A 303 -1.31 0.56 27.59
CA GLN A 303 -0.97 -0.79 27.13
C GLN A 303 0.28 -1.32 27.87
N PRO A 304 0.23 -1.47 29.22
CA PRO A 304 1.39 -1.82 30.03
C PRO A 304 2.02 -3.17 29.62
N ASP A 305 1.20 -4.13 29.19
CA ASP A 305 1.66 -5.46 28.74
C ASP A 305 2.49 -5.34 27.45
N ILE A 306 2.03 -4.53 26.48
CA ILE A 306 2.80 -4.22 25.27
C ILE A 306 4.09 -3.50 25.64
N HIS A 307 4.03 -2.45 26.47
CA HIS A 307 5.20 -1.67 26.87
C HIS A 307 6.28 -2.56 27.50
N GLU A 308 5.89 -3.44 28.42
CA GLU A 308 6.81 -4.34 29.10
C GLU A 308 7.34 -5.44 28.17
N GLY A 309 6.49 -6.06 27.38
CA GLY A 309 6.92 -7.10 26.45
C GLY A 309 7.88 -6.56 25.39
N VAL A 310 7.59 -5.43 24.74
CA VAL A 310 8.52 -4.86 23.76
C VAL A 310 9.81 -4.36 24.39
N ARG A 311 9.81 -3.96 25.66
CA ARG A 311 11.03 -3.63 26.41
C ARG A 311 11.92 -4.86 26.58
N GLN A 312 11.35 -6.00 26.97
CA GLN A 312 12.07 -7.27 27.13
C GLN A 312 12.67 -7.75 25.81
N ILE A 313 11.86 -7.71 24.74
CA ILE A 313 12.32 -8.05 23.38
C ILE A 313 13.45 -7.12 22.96
N ALA A 314 13.26 -5.80 23.15
CA ALA A 314 14.28 -4.82 22.82
C ALA A 314 15.55 -5.04 23.64
N GLU A 315 15.49 -5.42 24.92
CA GLU A 315 16.66 -5.72 25.77
C GLU A 315 17.47 -6.91 25.28
N ALA A 316 16.79 -7.98 24.86
CA ALA A 316 17.40 -9.16 24.26
C ALA A 316 17.84 -8.95 22.79
N TRP A 317 17.53 -7.80 22.18
CA TRP A 317 17.91 -7.49 20.81
C TRP A 317 19.44 -7.51 20.65
N GLU A 318 19.92 -8.18 19.59
CA GLU A 318 21.33 -8.48 19.30
C GLU A 318 22.00 -9.48 20.26
N SER A 319 21.25 -10.07 21.20
CA SER A 319 21.75 -11.17 22.02
C SER A 319 21.55 -12.53 21.34
N ARG A 320 22.24 -13.57 21.84
CA ARG A 320 22.01 -14.95 21.40
C ARG A 320 20.59 -15.46 21.70
N ASP A 321 19.89 -14.80 22.61
CA ASP A 321 18.54 -15.14 23.04
C ASP A 321 17.44 -14.35 22.30
N GLN A 322 17.80 -13.45 21.36
CA GLN A 322 16.84 -12.56 20.70
C GLN A 322 15.64 -13.30 20.14
N GLU A 323 15.85 -14.34 19.32
CA GLU A 323 14.77 -15.08 18.67
C GLU A 323 13.85 -15.78 19.69
N ARG A 324 14.45 -16.42 20.69
CA ARG A 324 13.71 -17.13 21.75
C ARG A 324 12.87 -16.16 22.59
N VAL A 325 13.45 -15.06 23.04
CA VAL A 325 12.75 -14.04 23.83
C VAL A 325 11.66 -13.38 22.99
N THR A 326 11.94 -13.05 21.73
CA THR A 326 10.95 -12.47 20.81
C THR A 326 9.76 -13.41 20.64
N ALA A 327 9.99 -14.68 20.30
CA ALA A 327 8.89 -15.62 20.11
C ALA A 327 8.06 -15.84 21.38
N GLN A 328 8.71 -16.02 22.54
CA GLN A 328 8.03 -16.23 23.82
C GLN A 328 7.20 -15.01 24.23
N THR A 329 7.81 -13.82 24.25
CA THR A 329 7.15 -12.60 24.69
C THR A 329 6.10 -12.12 23.68
N TRP A 330 6.33 -12.23 22.37
CA TRP A 330 5.36 -11.79 21.36
C TRP A 330 4.05 -12.57 21.42
N SER A 331 4.13 -13.88 21.70
CA SER A 331 2.94 -14.74 21.81
C SER A 331 1.99 -14.36 22.96
N THR A 332 2.45 -13.56 23.92
CA THR A 332 1.64 -13.11 25.06
C THR A 332 1.09 -11.70 24.87
N LEU A 333 1.50 -10.98 23.83
CA LEU A 333 1.07 -9.61 23.59
C LEU A 333 -0.37 -9.58 23.04
N PRO A 334 -1.19 -8.60 23.48
CA PRO A 334 -2.55 -8.47 22.96
C PRO A 334 -2.54 -8.05 21.49
N GLU A 335 -3.49 -8.61 20.72
CA GLU A 335 -3.75 -8.18 19.35
C GLU A 335 -4.51 -6.85 19.36
N ILE A 336 -3.86 -5.77 18.92
CA ILE A 336 -4.45 -4.43 18.94
C ILE A 336 -3.77 -3.48 17.94
N THR A 337 -4.52 -2.53 17.42
CA THR A 337 -3.99 -1.46 16.57
C THR A 337 -3.44 -0.31 17.42
N ILE A 338 -2.56 0.52 16.83
CA ILE A 338 -2.07 1.72 17.50
C ILE A 338 -3.18 2.75 17.73
N ASP A 339 -4.14 2.80 16.81
CA ASP A 339 -5.32 3.65 16.87
C ASP A 339 -6.14 3.38 18.14
N GLN A 340 -6.59 2.14 18.28
CA GLN A 340 -7.40 1.69 19.42
C GLN A 340 -6.58 1.64 20.72
N GLY A 341 -5.35 1.12 20.64
CA GLY A 341 -4.53 0.90 21.83
C GLY A 341 -3.97 2.18 22.44
N VAL A 342 -3.76 3.22 21.62
CA VAL A 342 -3.08 4.45 22.06
C VAL A 342 -3.82 5.71 21.59
N MET A 343 -4.01 5.91 20.28
CA MET A 343 -4.39 7.22 19.74
C MET A 343 -5.77 7.69 20.22
N GLU A 344 -6.75 6.78 20.33
CA GLU A 344 -8.11 7.06 20.82
C GLU A 344 -8.14 7.56 22.28
N HIS A 345 -7.11 7.25 23.06
CA HIS A 345 -7.08 7.50 24.50
C HIS A 345 -5.88 8.34 24.96
N ALA A 346 -5.02 8.76 24.03
CA ALA A 346 -3.81 9.54 24.32
C ALA A 346 -4.16 10.94 24.82
N ARG A 347 -3.34 11.47 25.75
CA ARG A 347 -3.65 12.76 26.39
C ARG A 347 -3.46 13.96 25.47
N ARG A 348 -2.54 13.84 24.53
CA ARG A 348 -2.07 14.94 23.69
C ARG A 348 -1.93 14.48 22.26
N VAL A 349 -3.03 14.56 21.51
CA VAL A 349 -3.04 14.29 20.08
C VAL A 349 -3.12 15.58 19.29
N ALA A 350 -2.30 15.70 18.26
CA ALA A 350 -2.38 16.77 17.28
C ALA A 350 -2.76 16.18 15.91
N VAL A 351 -3.51 16.92 15.11
CA VAL A 351 -3.82 16.56 13.73
C VAL A 351 -3.40 17.68 12.79
N ILE A 352 -2.74 17.31 11.70
CA ILE A 352 -2.41 18.24 10.60
C ILE A 352 -3.30 17.87 9.42
N PRO A 353 -4.25 18.74 9.00
CA PRO A 353 -5.01 18.57 7.77
C PRO A 353 -4.08 18.55 6.57
N ALA A 354 -4.35 17.67 5.60
CA ALA A 354 -3.52 17.54 4.42
C ALA A 354 -4.31 17.16 3.17
N GLU A 355 -3.83 17.66 2.03
CA GLU A 355 -4.36 17.42 0.70
C GLU A 355 -3.20 17.13 -0.24
N PHE A 356 -2.88 15.84 -0.44
CA PHE A 356 -1.78 15.41 -1.31
C PHE A 356 -2.16 14.24 -2.23
N GLY A 357 -3.47 14.04 -2.46
CA GLY A 357 -3.99 12.91 -3.24
C GLY A 357 -3.64 11.58 -2.58
N TRP A 358 -4.31 11.26 -1.47
CA TRP A 358 -4.10 10.02 -0.71
C TRP A 358 -5.14 8.96 -1.05
N SER A 359 -4.72 7.70 -1.13
CA SER A 359 -5.62 6.55 -1.19
C SER A 359 -5.01 5.33 -0.47
N ASP A 360 -5.84 4.58 0.25
CA ASP A 360 -5.44 3.31 0.88
C ASP A 360 -5.48 2.12 -0.06
N VAL A 361 -5.97 2.27 -1.31
CA VAL A 361 -6.12 1.19 -2.30
C VAL A 361 -6.78 -0.06 -1.66
N GLY A 362 -8.00 0.11 -1.14
CA GLY A 362 -8.68 -0.90 -0.34
C GLY A 362 -9.21 -2.11 -1.13
N ASP A 363 -9.57 -1.92 -2.40
CA ASP A 363 -10.13 -2.95 -3.29
C ASP A 363 -9.92 -2.61 -4.77
N TRP A 364 -10.45 -3.44 -5.67
CA TRP A 364 -10.39 -3.23 -7.11
C TRP A 364 -11.14 -1.98 -7.59
N ASN A 365 -12.19 -1.53 -6.89
CA ASN A 365 -12.86 -0.28 -7.23
C ASN A 365 -11.94 0.91 -6.95
N GLY A 366 -11.33 0.95 -5.76
CA GLY A 366 -10.36 1.97 -5.39
C GLY A 366 -9.15 1.99 -6.32
N LEU A 367 -8.65 0.82 -6.73
CA LEU A 367 -7.56 0.76 -7.72
C LEU A 367 -8.00 1.28 -9.09
N GLY A 368 -9.22 0.98 -9.53
CA GLY A 368 -9.78 1.50 -10.78
C GLY A 368 -9.95 3.02 -10.82
N GLU A 369 -10.16 3.66 -9.66
CA GLU A 369 -10.20 5.12 -9.53
C GLU A 369 -8.82 5.78 -9.68
N LEU A 370 -7.72 5.02 -9.48
CA LEU A 370 -6.35 5.54 -9.49
C LEU A 370 -5.59 5.31 -10.80
N ILE A 371 -6.06 4.39 -11.65
CA ILE A 371 -5.47 4.16 -12.96
C ILE A 371 -6.26 4.92 -14.04
N GLU A 372 -5.62 5.20 -15.17
CA GLU A 372 -6.22 5.95 -16.27
C GLU A 372 -7.52 5.29 -16.76
N GLN A 373 -8.56 6.11 -16.89
CA GLN A 373 -9.86 5.70 -17.39
C GLN A 373 -10.03 6.16 -18.85
N ASP A 374 -10.61 5.29 -19.68
CA ASP A 374 -11.04 5.68 -21.02
C ASP A 374 -12.31 6.55 -20.99
N GLY A 375 -12.72 7.06 -22.16
CA GLY A 375 -13.92 7.90 -22.30
C GLY A 375 -15.25 7.21 -21.96
N LEU A 376 -15.23 5.91 -21.64
CA LEU A 376 -16.39 5.11 -21.23
C LEU A 376 -16.30 4.70 -19.74
N GLY A 377 -15.35 5.26 -18.99
CA GLY A 377 -15.15 4.99 -17.57
C GLY A 377 -14.49 3.64 -17.27
N ASN A 378 -13.84 3.00 -18.25
CA ASN A 378 -13.13 1.76 -18.03
C ASN A 378 -11.67 2.00 -17.63
N SER A 379 -11.26 1.34 -16.55
CA SER A 379 -9.89 1.33 -16.03
C SER A 379 -9.19 0.07 -16.53
N VAL A 380 -8.14 0.21 -17.34
CA VAL A 380 -7.61 -0.94 -18.10
C VAL A 380 -6.11 -1.14 -18.01
N ARG A 381 -5.69 -2.40 -17.84
CA ARG A 381 -4.30 -2.85 -17.94
C ARG A 381 -4.24 -4.25 -18.58
N GLY A 382 -3.45 -4.39 -19.65
CA GLY A 382 -3.24 -5.66 -20.37
C GLY A 382 -3.68 -5.61 -21.84
N ASN A 383 -3.76 -6.77 -22.49
CA ASN A 383 -4.18 -6.91 -23.90
C ASN A 383 -5.71 -7.13 -24.00
N LEU A 384 -6.45 -6.07 -24.32
CA LEU A 384 -7.91 -6.03 -24.09
C LEU A 384 -8.69 -5.57 -25.32
N LEU A 385 -9.80 -6.25 -25.61
CA LEU A 385 -10.79 -5.85 -26.62
C LEU A 385 -12.12 -5.53 -25.94
N LYS A 386 -12.63 -4.31 -26.10
CA LYS A 386 -13.87 -3.84 -25.49
C LYS A 386 -14.85 -3.41 -26.57
N ILE A 387 -16.06 -3.96 -26.55
CA ILE A 387 -17.17 -3.57 -27.42
C ILE A 387 -18.35 -3.26 -26.52
N GLU A 388 -18.90 -2.04 -26.60
CA GLU A 388 -20.06 -1.62 -25.78
C GLU A 388 -19.88 -1.94 -24.28
N THR A 389 -18.68 -1.70 -23.75
CA THR A 389 -18.36 -1.93 -22.33
C THR A 389 -18.09 -0.62 -21.60
N THR A 390 -18.68 -0.43 -20.42
CA THR A 390 -18.62 0.80 -19.63
C THR A 390 -18.31 0.54 -18.15
N ASN A 391 -17.78 1.55 -17.47
CA ASN A 391 -17.60 1.61 -16.00
C ASN A 391 -16.87 0.40 -15.37
N SER A 392 -15.98 -0.27 -16.11
CA SER A 392 -15.42 -1.55 -15.71
C SER A 392 -13.93 -1.47 -15.36
N VAL A 393 -13.45 -2.36 -14.48
CA VAL A 393 -12.02 -2.46 -14.14
C VAL A 393 -11.48 -3.77 -14.71
N ILE A 394 -10.48 -3.68 -15.59
CA ILE A 394 -9.92 -4.84 -16.26
C ILE A 394 -8.42 -4.87 -16.07
N TRP A 395 -7.95 -5.97 -15.51
CA TRP A 395 -6.55 -6.18 -15.17
C TRP A 395 -6.09 -7.55 -15.62
N SER A 396 -5.27 -7.62 -16.66
CA SER A 396 -4.62 -8.86 -17.07
C SER A 396 -3.11 -8.74 -16.88
N GLU A 397 -2.54 -9.65 -16.08
CA GLU A 397 -1.10 -9.90 -16.05
C GLU A 397 -0.69 -10.95 -17.09
N THR A 398 -1.64 -11.63 -17.73
CA THR A 398 -1.34 -12.63 -18.75
C THR A 398 -1.25 -11.97 -20.13
N GLY A 399 -0.42 -12.51 -21.02
CA GLY A 399 -0.36 -12.04 -22.40
C GLY A 399 -1.62 -12.35 -23.23
N ARG A 400 -2.65 -12.96 -22.62
CA ARG A 400 -3.86 -13.39 -23.32
C ARG A 400 -4.74 -12.18 -23.64
N MET A 401 -5.48 -12.28 -24.74
CA MET A 401 -6.51 -11.30 -25.09
C MET A 401 -7.73 -11.52 -24.20
N VAL A 402 -8.18 -10.49 -23.47
CA VAL A 402 -9.49 -10.50 -22.80
C VAL A 402 -10.47 -9.67 -23.62
N ALA A 403 -11.51 -10.32 -24.14
CA ALA A 403 -12.55 -9.68 -24.94
C ALA A 403 -13.85 -9.53 -24.14
N MET A 404 -14.44 -8.34 -24.15
CA MET A 404 -15.66 -8.01 -23.43
C MET A 404 -16.66 -7.33 -24.38
N VAL A 405 -17.92 -7.78 -24.33
CA VAL A 405 -18.98 -7.31 -25.23
C VAL A 405 -20.24 -7.05 -24.43
N GLY A 406 -20.73 -5.81 -24.44
CA GLY A 406 -22.02 -5.44 -23.83
C GLY A 406 -22.05 -5.52 -22.29
N LEU A 407 -20.91 -5.37 -21.62
CA LEU A 407 -20.81 -5.48 -20.15
C LEU A 407 -20.73 -4.09 -19.52
N ASP A 408 -21.40 -3.90 -18.38
CA ASP A 408 -21.32 -2.67 -17.60
C ASP A 408 -20.98 -2.99 -16.15
N ASN A 409 -20.15 -2.14 -15.54
CA ASN A 409 -19.86 -2.18 -14.10
C ASN A 409 -19.32 -3.55 -13.62
N ILE A 410 -18.37 -4.13 -14.35
CA ILE A 410 -17.71 -5.39 -13.99
C ILE A 410 -16.24 -5.18 -13.61
N ILE A 411 -15.70 -6.10 -12.83
CA ILE A 411 -14.27 -6.23 -12.57
C ILE A 411 -13.83 -7.57 -13.15
N VAL A 412 -12.80 -7.55 -13.99
CA VAL A 412 -12.16 -8.76 -14.55
C VAL A 412 -10.68 -8.71 -14.25
N VAL A 413 -10.18 -9.73 -13.55
CA VAL A 413 -8.77 -9.83 -13.19
C VAL A 413 -8.24 -11.19 -13.60
N ASP A 414 -7.27 -11.19 -14.49
CA ASP A 414 -6.68 -12.36 -15.11
C ASP A 414 -5.20 -12.47 -14.71
N THR A 415 -4.87 -13.48 -13.91
CA THR A 415 -3.50 -13.89 -13.56
C THR A 415 -3.18 -15.25 -14.18
N GLU A 416 -1.92 -15.70 -14.08
CA GLU A 416 -1.47 -16.93 -14.73
C GLU A 416 -2.30 -18.16 -14.31
N ASP A 417 -2.70 -18.19 -13.04
CA ASP A 417 -3.31 -19.30 -12.31
C ASP A 417 -4.82 -19.11 -12.02
N ALA A 418 -5.34 -17.87 -12.09
CA ALA A 418 -6.70 -17.57 -11.66
C ALA A 418 -7.34 -16.43 -12.47
N LEU A 419 -8.67 -16.52 -12.61
CA LEU A 419 -9.52 -15.49 -13.20
C LEU A 419 -10.59 -15.10 -12.18
N LEU A 420 -10.70 -13.81 -11.89
CA LEU A 420 -11.80 -13.23 -11.14
C LEU A 420 -12.70 -12.44 -12.07
N VAL A 421 -14.00 -12.69 -11.95
CA VAL A 421 -15.05 -11.88 -12.55
C VAL A 421 -16.04 -11.55 -11.46
N VAL A 422 -16.27 -10.27 -11.20
CA VAL A 422 -17.19 -9.81 -10.15
C VAL A 422 -17.91 -8.54 -10.58
N ASP A 423 -19.17 -8.39 -10.14
CA ASP A 423 -19.86 -7.10 -10.23
C ASP A 423 -19.06 -6.07 -9.44
N ARG A 424 -18.74 -4.92 -10.06
CA ARG A 424 -17.95 -3.87 -9.43
C ARG A 424 -18.55 -3.37 -8.12
N LYS A 425 -19.88 -3.43 -7.94
CA LYS A 425 -20.56 -3.09 -6.67
C LYS A 425 -20.21 -4.05 -5.53
N GLN A 426 -19.73 -5.25 -5.84
CA GLN A 426 -19.37 -6.29 -4.88
C GLN A 426 -17.85 -6.43 -4.73
N SER A 427 -17.07 -5.40 -5.11
CA SER A 427 -15.60 -5.42 -5.02
C SER A 427 -15.07 -5.79 -3.62
N GLN A 428 -15.72 -5.34 -2.55
CA GLN A 428 -15.34 -5.67 -1.17
C GLN A 428 -15.56 -7.15 -0.82
N GLU A 429 -16.45 -7.84 -1.53
CA GLU A 429 -16.83 -9.24 -1.29
C GLU A 429 -15.78 -10.24 -1.80
N VAL A 430 -14.78 -9.78 -2.56
CA VAL A 430 -13.63 -10.59 -2.99
C VAL A 430 -12.92 -11.27 -1.81
N ARG A 431 -12.96 -10.67 -0.61
CA ARG A 431 -12.46 -11.30 0.62
C ARG A 431 -13.06 -12.68 0.89
N LYS A 432 -14.33 -12.90 0.54
CA LYS A 432 -15.04 -14.17 0.74
C LYS A 432 -14.45 -15.29 -0.11
N VAL A 433 -13.95 -14.97 -1.30
CA VAL A 433 -13.25 -15.94 -2.16
C VAL A 433 -12.01 -16.45 -1.44
N VAL A 434 -11.20 -15.54 -0.89
CA VAL A 434 -9.99 -15.91 -0.15
C VAL A 434 -10.31 -16.72 1.11
N GLU A 435 -11.36 -16.36 1.85
CA GLU A 435 -11.83 -17.10 3.02
C GLU A 435 -12.25 -18.54 2.66
N GLN A 436 -12.95 -18.72 1.54
CA GLN A 436 -13.36 -20.04 1.05
C GLN A 436 -12.17 -20.88 0.57
N LEU A 437 -11.23 -20.30 -0.19
CA LEU A 437 -10.02 -20.99 -0.64
C LEU A 437 -9.15 -21.46 0.54
N LYS A 438 -9.10 -20.67 1.63
CA LYS A 438 -8.40 -21.06 2.86
C LYS A 438 -9.05 -22.27 3.51
N ALA A 439 -10.37 -22.33 3.50
CA ALA A 439 -11.13 -23.44 4.06
C ALA A 439 -10.99 -24.72 3.22
N SER A 440 -10.80 -24.61 1.89
CA SER A 440 -10.62 -25.76 0.99
C SER A 440 -9.17 -26.27 0.87
N GLN A 441 -8.20 -25.61 1.51
CA GLN A 441 -6.75 -25.90 1.41
C GLN A 441 -6.21 -25.88 -0.03
N GLU A 442 -6.78 -25.05 -0.90
CA GLU A 442 -6.28 -24.92 -2.28
C GLU A 442 -4.97 -24.11 -2.33
N ASP A 443 -3.97 -24.63 -3.06
CA ASP A 443 -2.62 -24.06 -3.22
C ASP A 443 -2.59 -22.69 -3.93
N THR A 444 -3.73 -22.22 -4.45
CA THR A 444 -3.89 -20.94 -5.18
C THR A 444 -3.80 -19.71 -4.27
N LEU A 445 -3.50 -19.88 -2.98
CA LEU A 445 -3.30 -18.78 -2.02
C LEU A 445 -1.84 -18.45 -1.73
N SER A 446 -0.93 -19.33 -2.15
CA SER A 446 0.52 -19.24 -1.91
C SER A 446 1.13 -18.11 -2.72
#